data_AF-A0A1H9PSK9-F1
#
_entry.id   AF-A0A1H9PSK9-F1
#
_cell.length_a   1.000
_cell.length_b   1.000
_cell.length_c   1.000
_cell.angle_alpha   90.00
_cell.angle_beta   90.00
_cell.angle_gamma   90.00
#
_symmetry.space_group_name_H-M   'P 1'
#
loop_
_entity.id
_entity.type
_entity.pdbx_description
1 polymer ?
#
loop_
_entity_poly.entity_id
_entity_poly.type
_entity_poly.pdbx_seq_one_letter_code
_entity_poly.pdbx_strand_id
1 'polypeptide(L)'
;MSEHVDPTAPLQGEPSKSTERKLRKEARVQIVSYFLMIFMTSLAFFSIASDAVDSSFAIPFIVIVGAVQVVMQLYVFMHMGEKGTGWINTMIWSGILIAALTVGALMFLIGIVKY
;
A
#
# COMPACT_ATOMS: atom_id res chain seq x y z
N MET A 1 18.97 -40.43 3.35
CA MET A 1 18.87 -39.90 4.71
C MET A 1 18.39 -38.46 4.58
N SER A 2 17.07 -38.25 4.55
CA SER A 2 16.48 -36.91 4.45
C SER A 2 16.75 -36.17 5.76
N GLU A 3 17.55 -35.12 5.68
CA GLU A 3 17.88 -34.23 6.78
C GLU A 3 16.57 -33.62 7.28
N HIS A 4 16.07 -34.16 8.40
CA HIS A 4 14.86 -33.70 9.03
C HIS A 4 15.21 -32.35 9.69
N VAL A 5 15.02 -31.27 8.94
CA VAL A 5 15.16 -29.90 9.45
C VAL A 5 14.14 -29.74 10.57
N ASP A 6 14.64 -29.63 11.80
CA ASP A 6 13.85 -29.41 13.00
C ASP A 6 13.33 -27.96 13.01
N PRO A 7 12.02 -27.74 12.83
CA PRO A 7 11.43 -26.39 12.79
C PRO A 7 11.39 -25.69 14.15
N THR A 8 11.81 -26.37 15.24
CA THR A 8 11.85 -25.83 16.60
C THR A 8 13.26 -25.54 17.12
N ALA A 9 14.30 -25.82 16.32
CA ALA A 9 15.65 -25.36 16.65
C ALA A 9 15.66 -23.82 16.74
N PRO A 10 16.09 -23.21 17.86
CA PRO A 10 16.29 -21.77 17.92
C PRO A 10 17.23 -21.40 16.79
N LEU A 11 16.94 -20.31 16.06
CA LEU A 11 17.80 -19.79 15.00
C LEU A 11 19.16 -19.35 15.61
N GLN A 12 20.01 -20.32 15.95
CA GLN A 12 21.34 -20.11 16.53
C GLN A 12 22.29 -19.75 15.39
N GLY A 13 22.21 -18.49 15.03
CA GLY A 13 23.12 -17.79 14.14
C GLY A 13 22.73 -16.33 14.19
N GLU A 14 23.58 -15.51 14.83
CA GLU A 14 23.43 -14.05 14.74
C GLU A 14 23.21 -13.69 13.25
N PRO A 15 22.20 -12.86 12.92
CA PRO A 15 21.96 -12.50 11.54
C PRO A 15 23.25 -11.96 10.95
N SER A 16 23.70 -12.55 9.83
CA SER A 16 24.90 -12.08 9.12
C SER A 16 24.80 -10.56 8.95
N LYS A 17 25.91 -9.83 9.18
CA LYS A 17 25.92 -8.36 9.12
C LYS A 17 25.39 -7.81 7.78
N SER A 18 25.34 -8.62 6.72
CA SER A 18 24.71 -8.28 5.45
C SER A 18 23.18 -8.26 5.52
N THR A 19 22.54 -9.22 6.21
CA THR A 19 21.08 -9.31 6.41
C THR A 19 20.58 -8.14 7.25
N GLU A 20 21.28 -7.84 8.35
CA GLU A 20 20.90 -6.70 9.22
C GLU A 20 20.99 -5.36 8.48
N ARG A 21 21.98 -5.20 7.59
CA ARG A 21 22.12 -4.00 6.73
C ARG A 21 21.01 -3.90 5.69
N LYS A 22 20.50 -5.01 5.14
CA LYS A 22 19.37 -5.01 4.20
C LYS A 22 18.07 -4.63 4.90
N LEU A 23 17.76 -5.28 6.03
CA LEU A 23 16.58 -4.99 6.83
C LEU A 23 16.53 -3.53 7.31
N ARG A 24 17.67 -2.95 7.72
CA ARG A 24 17.73 -1.52 8.10
C ARG A 24 17.46 -0.58 6.93
N LYS A 25 17.83 -0.95 5.70
CA LYS A 25 17.54 -0.13 4.50
C LYS A 25 16.06 -0.19 4.15
N GLU A 26 15.48 -1.39 4.15
CA GLU A 26 14.06 -1.61 3.90
C GLU A 26 13.19 -0.89 4.95
N ALA A 27 13.53 -1.04 6.24
CA ALA A 27 12.86 -0.34 7.32
C ALA A 27 12.92 1.18 7.16
N ARG A 28 14.06 1.73 6.72
CA ARG A 28 14.18 3.17 6.46
C ARG A 28 13.27 3.63 5.33
N VAL A 29 13.18 2.88 4.23
CA VAL A 29 12.27 3.19 3.12
C VAL A 29 10.82 3.17 3.57
N GLN A 30 10.45 2.17 4.39
CA GLN A 30 9.11 2.05 4.93
C GLN A 30 8.75 3.21 5.87
N ILE A 31 9.67 3.61 6.76
CA ILE A 31 9.48 4.75 7.67
C ILE A 31 9.35 6.07 6.92
N VAL A 32 10.23 6.34 5.95
CA VAL A 32 10.16 7.58 5.14
C VAL A 32 8.83 7.64 4.38
N SER A 33 8.43 6.52 3.78
CA SER A 33 7.17 6.41 3.05
C SER A 33 5.96 6.60 3.97
N TYR A 34 6.00 6.07 5.20
CA TYR A 34 4.95 6.25 6.20
C TYR A 34 4.72 7.73 6.54
N PHE A 35 5.79 8.48 6.79
CA PHE A 35 5.69 9.92 7.03
C PHE A 35 5.20 10.68 5.80
N LEU A 36 5.63 10.30 4.59
CA LEU A 36 5.15 10.91 3.35
C LEU A 36 3.65 10.64 3.12
N MET A 37 3.15 9.44 3.47
CA MET A 37 1.73 9.12 3.42
C MET A 37 0.92 10.02 4.36
N ILE A 38 1.33 10.14 5.63
CA ILE A 38 0.68 11.03 6.61
C ILE A 38 0.68 12.48 6.13
N PHE A 39 1.79 12.95 5.56
CA PHE A 39 1.89 14.30 5.03
C PHE A 39 0.85 14.53 3.92
N MET A 40 0.80 13.65 2.92
CA MET A 40 -0.14 13.77 1.81
C MET A 40 -1.61 13.64 2.24
N THR A 41 -1.92 12.76 3.20
CA THR A 41 -3.30 12.66 3.72
C THR A 41 -3.69 13.87 4.54
N SER A 42 -2.78 14.44 5.33
CA SER A 42 -3.05 15.72 6.01
C SER A 42 -3.35 16.84 5.01
N LEU A 43 -2.67 16.88 3.86
CA LEU A 43 -2.92 17.86 2.81
C LEU A 43 -4.32 17.71 2.20
N ALA A 44 -4.79 16.47 2.01
CA ALA A 44 -6.15 16.20 1.57
C ALA A 44 -7.19 16.67 2.60
N PHE A 45 -6.95 16.42 3.90
CA PHE A 45 -7.85 16.91 4.96
C PHE A 45 -7.88 18.44 5.05
N PHE A 46 -6.71 19.10 4.97
CA PHE A 46 -6.65 20.56 4.95
C PHE A 46 -7.40 21.16 3.77
N SER A 47 -7.36 20.51 2.60
CA SER A 47 -8.08 20.97 1.41
C SER A 47 -9.61 20.93 1.54
N ILE A 48 -10.18 20.08 2.41
CA ILE A 48 -11.62 20.11 2.75
C ILE A 48 -11.88 21.03 3.94
N ALA A 49 -11.00 21.01 4.95
CA ALA A 49 -11.21 21.73 6.20
C ALA A 49 -11.12 23.26 6.03
N SER A 50 -10.44 23.74 4.99
CA SER A 50 -10.45 25.16 4.65
C SER A 50 -11.69 25.51 3.82
N ASP A 51 -12.53 26.41 4.33
CA ASP A 51 -13.61 27.06 3.55
C ASP A 51 -13.09 27.88 2.34
N ALA A 52 -11.77 27.98 2.19
CA ALA A 52 -11.11 28.64 1.08
C ALA A 52 -11.18 27.85 -0.24
N VAL A 53 -11.53 26.57 -0.22
CA VAL A 53 -11.57 25.70 -1.40
C VAL A 53 -13.00 25.25 -1.67
N ASP A 54 -13.49 25.54 -2.87
CA ASP A 54 -14.83 25.11 -3.27
C ASP A 54 -14.91 23.57 -3.36
N SER A 55 -16.03 23.02 -2.91
CA SER A 55 -16.28 21.57 -2.85
C SER A 55 -16.18 20.90 -4.22
N SER A 56 -16.49 21.65 -5.28
CA SER A 56 -16.36 21.23 -6.68
C SER A 56 -14.91 20.87 -7.07
N PHE A 57 -13.92 21.54 -6.46
CA PHE A 57 -12.50 21.30 -6.69
C PHE A 57 -11.89 20.35 -5.65
N ALA A 58 -12.31 20.44 -4.38
CA ALA A 58 -11.78 19.61 -3.30
C ALA A 58 -12.04 18.11 -3.53
N ILE A 59 -13.23 17.74 -4.01
CA ILE A 59 -13.61 16.34 -4.25
C ILE A 59 -12.68 15.65 -5.26
N PRO A 60 -12.52 16.13 -6.51
CA PRO A 60 -11.63 15.48 -7.48
C PRO A 60 -10.17 15.52 -7.05
N PHE A 61 -9.72 16.59 -6.38
CA PHE A 61 -8.36 16.67 -5.83
C PHE A 61 -8.06 15.53 -4.86
N ILE A 62 -8.96 15.24 -3.93
CA ILE A 62 -8.77 14.21 -2.91
C ILE A 62 -8.83 12.81 -3.51
N VAL A 63 -9.68 12.59 -4.51
CA VAL A 63 -9.71 11.31 -5.24
C VAL A 63 -8.37 11.04 -5.93
N ILE A 64 -7.76 12.05 -6.54
CA ILE A 64 -6.43 11.92 -7.16
C ILE A 64 -5.36 11.63 -6.10
N VAL A 65 -5.35 12.38 -5.00
CA VAL A 65 -4.41 12.14 -3.88
C VAL A 65 -4.60 10.73 -3.31
N GLY A 66 -5.84 10.27 -3.15
CA GLY A 66 -6.18 8.93 -2.69
C GLY A 66 -5.74 7.82 -3.66
N ALA A 67 -5.87 8.03 -4.97
CA ALA A 67 -5.35 7.08 -5.96
C ALA A 67 -3.82 6.96 -5.87
N VAL A 68 -3.10 8.08 -5.74
CA VAL A 68 -1.65 8.08 -5.53
C VAL A 68 -1.28 7.37 -4.22
N GLN A 69 -2.07 7.54 -3.15
CA GLN A 69 -1.88 6.82 -1.89
C GLN A 69 -1.96 5.31 -2.09
N VAL A 70 -2.97 4.80 -2.81
CA VAL A 70 -3.12 3.36 -3.07
C VAL A 70 -1.91 2.81 -3.83
N VAL A 71 -1.46 3.50 -4.88
CA VAL A 71 -0.29 3.06 -5.67
C VAL A 71 0.99 3.07 -4.81
N MET A 72 1.20 4.12 -4.04
CA MET A 72 2.37 4.25 -3.17
C MET A 72 2.38 3.17 -2.08
N GLN A 73 1.21 2.85 -1.52
CA GLN A 73 1.06 1.76 -0.55
C GLN A 73 1.39 0.42 -1.18
N LEU A 74 0.90 0.13 -2.39
CA LEU A 74 1.23 -1.12 -3.09
C LEU A 74 2.73 -1.20 -3.43
N TYR A 75 3.38 -0.10 -3.80
CA TYR A 75 4.81 -0.09 -4.14
C TYR A 75 5.70 -0.30 -2.91
N VAL A 76 5.42 0.39 -1.80
CA VAL A 76 6.25 0.38 -0.59
C VAL A 76 5.98 -0.84 0.29
N PHE A 77 4.71 -1.21 0.51
CA PHE A 77 4.38 -2.32 1.40
C PHE A 77 4.56 -3.67 0.73
N MET A 78 4.27 -3.79 -0.57
CA MET A 78 4.38 -5.08 -1.26
C MET A 78 5.69 -5.31 -2.01
N HIS A 79 6.72 -4.45 -1.86
CA HIS A 79 8.06 -4.65 -2.42
C HIS A 79 8.04 -5.17 -3.88
N MET A 80 7.11 -4.67 -4.71
CA MET A 80 6.90 -5.16 -6.08
C MET A 80 8.15 -5.04 -6.98
N GLY A 81 9.15 -4.27 -6.55
CA GLY A 81 10.45 -4.15 -7.22
C GLY A 81 11.44 -5.30 -6.98
N GLU A 82 11.18 -6.22 -6.04
CA GLU A 82 12.10 -7.34 -5.78
C GLU A 82 11.85 -8.53 -6.73
N LYS A 83 12.91 -8.92 -7.46
CA LYS A 83 12.88 -10.01 -8.44
C LYS A 83 12.74 -11.36 -7.71
N GLY A 84 11.58 -11.99 -7.84
CA GLY A 84 11.32 -13.34 -7.33
C GLY A 84 9.89 -13.64 -6.93
N THR A 85 9.03 -12.62 -6.81
CA THR A 85 7.76 -12.78 -6.09
C THR A 85 6.55 -12.92 -7.00
N GLY A 86 6.54 -13.96 -7.83
CA GLY A 86 5.41 -14.30 -8.69
C GLY A 86 4.08 -14.43 -7.94
N TRP A 87 4.12 -14.93 -6.69
CA TRP A 87 2.93 -15.04 -5.84
C TRP A 87 2.39 -13.68 -5.34
N ILE A 88 3.28 -12.75 -4.98
CA ILE A 88 2.86 -11.39 -4.58
C ILE A 88 2.22 -10.66 -5.77
N ASN A 89 2.78 -10.79 -6.97
CA ASN A 89 2.20 -10.17 -8.16
C ASN A 89 0.79 -10.70 -8.44
N THR A 90 0.56 -12.02 -8.31
CA THR A 90 -0.77 -12.62 -8.45
C THR A 90 -1.77 -12.09 -7.42
N MET A 91 -1.33 -11.88 -6.17
CA MET A 91 -2.17 -11.31 -5.11
C MET A 91 -2.49 -9.83 -5.33
N ILE A 92 -1.54 -9.03 -5.86
CA ILE A 92 -1.78 -7.64 -6.26
C ILE A 92 -2.83 -7.59 -7.37
N TRP A 93 -2.66 -8.39 -8.42
CA TRP A 93 -3.59 -8.38 -9.57
C TRP A 93 -5.00 -8.82 -9.18
N SER A 94 -5.14 -9.83 -8.31
CA SER A 94 -6.45 -10.23 -7.78
C SER A 94 -7.06 -9.16 -6.88
N GLY A 95 -6.25 -8.51 -6.03
CA GLY A 95 -6.70 -7.40 -5.18
C GLY A 95 -7.21 -6.21 -5.98
N ILE A 96 -6.49 -5.81 -7.04
CA ILE A 96 -6.91 -4.73 -7.94
C ILE A 96 -8.20 -5.10 -8.67
N LEU A 97 -8.32 -6.35 -9.15
CA LEU A 97 -9.52 -6.84 -9.82
C LEU A 97 -10.75 -6.77 -8.90
N ILE A 98 -10.61 -7.24 -7.65
CA ILE A 98 -11.70 -7.19 -6.66
C ILE A 98 -12.04 -5.74 -6.34
N ALA A 99 -11.05 -4.88 -6.10
CA ALA A 99 -11.28 -3.47 -5.80
C ALA A 99 -12.03 -2.76 -6.94
N ALA A 100 -11.63 -3.00 -8.20
CA ALA A 100 -12.31 -2.45 -9.37
C ALA A 100 -13.76 -2.93 -9.48
N LEU A 101 -14.00 -4.24 -9.27
CA LEU A 101 -15.35 -4.81 -9.25
C LEU A 101 -16.22 -4.23 -8.13
N THR A 102 -15.69 -4.09 -6.92
CA THR A 102 -16.42 -3.51 -5.78
C THR A 102 -16.77 -2.06 -6.02
N VAL A 103 -15.81 -1.23 -6.46
CA VAL A 103 -16.07 0.19 -6.76
C VAL A 103 -17.07 0.32 -7.91
N GLY A 104 -16.91 -0.48 -8.97
CA GLY A 104 -17.84 -0.50 -10.11
C GLY A 104 -19.26 -0.90 -9.69
N ALA A 105 -19.39 -1.94 -8.86
CA ALA A 105 -20.68 -2.41 -8.35
C ALA A 105 -21.35 -1.36 -7.44
N LEU A 106 -20.59 -0.70 -6.57
CA LEU A 106 -21.10 0.36 -5.70
C LEU A 106 -21.53 1.59 -6.50
N MET A 107 -20.74 2.01 -7.48
CA MET A 107 -21.11 3.10 -8.40
C MET A 107 -22.37 2.78 -9.19
N PHE A 108 -22.50 1.54 -9.67
CA PHE A 108 -23.69 1.06 -10.36
C PHE A 108 -24.92 1.06 -9.44
N LEU A 109 -24.78 0.57 -8.21
CA LEU A 109 -25.88 0.55 -7.22
C LEU A 109 -26.31 1.96 -6.82
N ILE A 110 -25.38 2.88 -6.53
CA ILE A 110 -25.71 4.28 -6.23
C ILE A 110 -26.35 4.95 -7.45
N GLY A 111 -25.88 4.63 -8.66
CA GLY A 111 -26.47 5.10 -9.91
C GLY A 111 -27.93 4.64 -10.09
N ILE A 112 -28.27 3.43 -9.63
CA ILE A 112 -29.65 2.91 -9.62
C ILE A 112 -30.51 3.62 -8.56
N VAL A 113 -29.97 3.97 -7.40
CA VAL A 113 -30.74 4.57 -6.29
C VAL A 113 -30.97 6.08 -6.47
N LYS A 114 -30.13 6.74 -7.28
CA LYS A 114 -30.18 8.20 -7.50
C LYS A 114 -31.07 8.61 -8.68
N TYR A 115 -31.62 7.65 -9.43
CA TYR A 115 -32.61 7.83 -10.50
C TYR A 115 -33.84 6.95 -10.23
#